data_AF-A0AAV0VLM5-F1
#
_entry.id   AF-A0AAV0VLM5-F1
#
_cell.length_a   1.000
_cell.length_b   1.000
_cell.length_c   1.000
_cell.angle_alpha   90.00
_cell.angle_beta   90.00
_cell.angle_gamma   90.00
#
_symmetry.space_group_name_H-M   'P 1'
#
loop_
_entity.id
_entity.type
_entity.pdbx_description
1 polymer ?
#
loop_
_entity_poly.entity_id
_entity_poly.type
_entity_poly.pdbx_seq_one_letter_code
_entity_poly.pdbx_strand_id
1 'polypeptide(L)'
;MLTFVRSILEYGAVVWVPYTACNRNQIERVQRKFLNYAAFTLNIDHMPHDYIPVMDRLGLSTLADRRQAASLNFLRQLIDGKIDSPELLSFINFKVPSTNIRHTFPFLIPKFITNYLENQPIVRMMLLANSDPSFLN
;
A
#
# COMPACT_ATOMS: atom_id res chain seq x y z
N MET A 1 21.17 -4.48 -8.87
CA MET A 1 20.95 -3.04 -8.54
C MET A 1 19.47 -2.68 -8.41
N LEU A 2 18.58 -3.08 -9.32
CA LEU A 2 17.14 -2.78 -9.22
C LEU A 2 16.44 -3.38 -7.98
N THR A 3 16.96 -4.51 -7.46
CA THR A 3 16.39 -5.21 -6.30
C THR A 3 16.52 -4.45 -4.97
N PHE A 4 17.57 -3.65 -4.78
CA PHE A 4 17.86 -3.00 -3.48
C PHE A 4 17.05 -1.71 -3.27
N VAL A 5 16.97 -0.87 -4.30
CA VAL A 5 16.10 0.33 -4.28
C VAL A 5 14.65 -0.08 -4.09
N ARG A 6 14.26 -1.22 -4.67
CA ARG A 6 12.92 -1.79 -4.57
C ARG A 6 12.56 -2.15 -3.13
N SER A 7 13.40 -2.92 -2.42
CA SER A 7 13.11 -3.36 -1.06
C SER A 7 13.14 -2.22 -0.04
N ILE A 8 14.01 -1.22 -0.19
CA ILE A 8 13.99 -0.02 0.67
C ILE A 8 12.70 0.77 0.50
N LEU A 9 12.27 0.98 -0.76
CA LEU A 9 11.03 1.68 -1.04
C LEU A 9 9.81 0.92 -0.52
N GLU A 10 9.81 -0.41 -0.60
CA GLU A 10 8.71 -1.26 -0.11
C GLU A 10 8.65 -1.31 1.42
N TYR A 11 9.79 -1.28 2.12
CA TYR A 11 9.83 -1.20 3.58
C TYR A 11 9.34 0.17 4.09
N GLY A 12 9.90 1.26 3.55
CA GLY A 12 9.51 2.63 3.94
C GLY A 12 8.10 3.00 3.50
N ALA A 13 7.60 2.38 2.43
CA ALA A 13 6.27 2.60 1.86
C ALA A 13 5.14 2.48 2.88
N VAL A 14 5.22 1.51 3.79
CA VAL A 14 4.20 1.21 4.80
C VAL A 14 3.98 2.42 5.72
N VAL A 15 5.05 3.13 6.06
CA VAL A 15 5.01 4.34 6.90
C VAL A 15 4.76 5.58 6.04
N TRP A 16 5.32 5.62 4.82
CA TRP A 16 5.33 6.79 3.94
C TRP A 16 4.18 6.79 2.95
N VAL A 17 2.99 6.31 3.33
CA VAL A 17 1.84 6.47 2.45
C VAL A 17 1.35 7.92 2.61
N PRO A 18 1.49 8.80 1.61
CA PRO A 18 0.91 10.14 1.70
C PRO A 18 -0.61 10.03 1.68
N TYR A 19 -1.27 10.86 2.49
CA TYR A 19 -2.72 10.99 2.47
C TYR A 19 -3.20 12.06 1.48
N THR A 20 -2.37 13.07 1.19
CA THR A 20 -2.70 14.10 0.20
C THR A 20 -2.39 13.65 -1.23
N ALA A 21 -3.26 14.03 -2.16
CA ALA A 21 -3.08 13.76 -3.60
C ALA A 21 -1.79 14.37 -4.15
N CYS A 22 -1.42 15.57 -3.69
CA CYS A 22 -0.16 16.23 -4.07
C CYS A 22 1.06 15.38 -3.73
N ASN A 23 1.16 14.90 -2.48
CA ASN A 23 2.30 14.09 -2.05
C ASN A 23 2.31 12.73 -2.73
N ARG A 24 1.13 12.12 -2.97
CA ARG A 24 1.02 10.90 -3.79
C ARG A 24 1.60 11.10 -5.19
N ASN A 25 1.21 12.19 -5.84
CA ASN A 25 1.69 12.55 -7.18
C ASN A 25 3.19 12.85 -7.20
N GLN A 26 3.74 13.48 -6.15
CA GLN A 26 5.18 13.72 -6.05
C GLN A 26 5.98 12.43 -6.00
N ILE A 27 5.54 11.45 -5.22
CA ILE A 27 6.22 10.15 -5.15
C ILE A 27 6.04 9.40 -6.49
N GLU A 28 4.86 9.45 -7.11
CA GLU A 28 4.62 8.82 -8.41
C GLU A 28 5.50 9.42 -9.52
N ARG A 29 5.86 10.71 -9.43
CA ARG A 29 6.79 11.35 -10.38
C ARG A 29 8.17 10.69 -10.37
N VAL A 30 8.61 10.10 -9.25
CA VAL A 30 9.88 9.35 -9.19
C VAL A 30 9.81 8.12 -10.09
N GLN A 31 8.73 7.33 -9.98
CA GLN A 31 8.50 6.18 -10.86
C GLN A 31 8.36 6.61 -12.33
N ARG A 32 7.62 7.69 -12.61
CA ARG A 32 7.47 8.20 -13.98
C ARG A 32 8.79 8.64 -14.62
N LYS A 33 9.68 9.29 -13.86
CA LYS A 33 11.03 9.62 -14.35
C LYS A 33 11.84 8.39 -14.71
N PHE A 34 11.78 7.35 -13.88
CA PHE A 34 12.42 6.07 -14.17
C PHE A 34 11.83 5.40 -15.41
N LEU A 35 10.50 5.36 -15.54
CA LEU A 35 9.82 4.77 -16.70
C LEU A 35 10.17 5.52 -17.99
N ASN A 36 10.25 6.84 -17.96
CA ASN A 36 10.67 7.64 -19.11
C ASN A 36 12.11 7.30 -19.54
N TYR A 37 13.02 7.14 -18.57
CA TYR A 37 14.40 6.72 -18.85
C TYR A 37 14.47 5.29 -19.41
N ALA A 38 13.68 4.38 -18.86
CA ALA A 38 13.61 3.00 -19.33
C ALA A 38 13.01 2.91 -20.74
N ALA A 39 11.98 3.70 -21.04
CA ALA A 39 11.38 3.79 -22.37
C ALA A 39 12.38 4.24 -23.42
N PHE A 40 13.14 5.30 -23.11
CA PHE A 40 14.23 5.78 -23.97
C PHE A 40 15.30 4.72 -24.20
N THR A 41 15.70 4.01 -23.14
CA THR A 41 16.78 3.00 -23.21
C THR A 41 16.35 1.74 -23.96
N LEU A 42 15.08 1.33 -23.84
CA LEU A 42 14.51 0.12 -24.44
C LEU A 42 13.80 0.39 -25.77
N ASN A 43 13.84 1.64 -26.25
CA ASN A 43 13.19 2.10 -27.47
C ASN A 43 11.70 1.71 -27.53
N ILE A 44 10.98 1.97 -26.43
CA ILE A 44 9.55 1.70 -26.31
C ILE A 44 8.79 2.99 -26.61
N ASP A 45 8.06 3.02 -27.72
CA ASP A 45 7.16 4.11 -28.01
C ASP A 45 5.99 4.13 -27.02
N HIS A 46 5.74 5.31 -26.46
CA HIS A 46 4.58 5.56 -25.61
C HIS A 46 4.10 7.00 -25.77
N MET A 47 2.81 7.23 -25.54
CA MET A 47 2.24 8.57 -25.59
C MET A 47 2.75 9.40 -24.39
N PRO A 48 2.91 10.73 -24.53
CA PRO A 48 3.21 11.59 -23.39
C PRO A 48 2.24 11.36 -22.24
N HIS A 49 2.78 11.13 -21.04
CA HIS A 49 2.04 10.82 -19.81
C HIS A 49 1.34 9.46 -19.74
N ASP A 50 1.33 8.66 -20.80
CA ASP A 50 0.92 7.26 -20.75
C ASP A 50 2.15 6.36 -20.58
N TYR A 51 2.33 5.84 -19.38
CA TYR A 51 3.46 4.96 -19.03
C TYR A 51 3.03 3.50 -18.82
N ILE A 52 1.75 3.19 -19.03
CA ILE A 52 1.20 1.82 -18.96
C ILE A 52 1.95 0.86 -19.88
N PRO A 53 2.20 1.17 -21.18
CA PRO A 53 2.88 0.22 -22.07
C PRO A 53 4.32 -0.08 -21.65
N VAL A 54 5.00 0.90 -21.04
CA VAL A 54 6.36 0.74 -20.52
C VAL A 54 6.33 -0.11 -19.25
N MET A 55 5.35 0.13 -18.38
CA MET A 55 5.13 -0.66 -17.17
C MET A 55 4.82 -2.12 -17.48
N ASP A 56 3.94 -2.39 -18.43
CA ASP A 56 3.55 -3.74 -18.83
C ASP A 56 4.75 -4.50 -19.43
N ARG A 57 5.54 -3.84 -20.31
CA ARG A 57 6.78 -4.45 -20.83
C ARG A 57 7.79 -4.77 -19.75
N LEU A 58 7.85 -3.97 -18.68
CA LEU A 58 8.75 -4.19 -17.54
C LEU A 58 8.15 -5.11 -16.47
N GLY A 59 6.88 -5.52 -16.59
CA GLY A 59 6.17 -6.26 -15.56
C GLY A 59 6.03 -5.50 -14.24
N LEU A 60 5.90 -4.17 -14.30
CA LEU A 60 5.80 -3.30 -13.14
C LEU A 60 4.36 -2.84 -12.91
N SER A 61 3.89 -2.89 -11.66
CA SER A 61 2.66 -2.22 -11.23
C SER A 61 2.93 -0.79 -10.74
N THR A 62 1.87 -0.01 -10.52
CA THR A 62 2.02 1.37 -10.05
C THR A 62 2.62 1.40 -8.65
N LEU A 63 3.26 2.52 -8.28
CA LEU A 63 3.77 2.65 -6.92
C LEU A 63 2.64 2.68 -5.89
N ALA A 64 1.46 3.14 -6.28
CA ALA A 64 0.27 3.12 -5.43
C ALA A 64 -0.15 1.68 -5.09
N ASP A 65 -0.29 0.82 -6.10
CA ASP A 65 -0.72 -0.58 -5.91
C ASP A 65 0.30 -1.35 -5.07
N ARG A 66 1.59 -1.15 -5.35
CA ARG A 66 2.67 -1.79 -4.59
C ARG A 66 2.69 -1.37 -3.13
N ARG A 67 2.40 -0.10 -2.83
CA ARG A 67 2.29 0.39 -1.46
C ARG A 67 1.09 -0.24 -0.75
N GLN A 68 -0.06 -0.33 -1.41
CA GLN A 68 -1.23 -1.00 -0.84
C GLN A 68 -0.95 -2.48 -0.55
N ALA A 69 -0.34 -3.19 -1.49
CA ALA A 69 0.06 -4.58 -1.30
C ALA A 69 1.06 -4.75 -0.15
N ALA A 70 2.07 -3.87 -0.05
CA ALA A 70 3.03 -3.87 1.06
C ALA A 70 2.34 -3.60 2.41
N SER A 71 1.41 -2.65 2.45
CA SER A 71 0.59 -2.35 3.63
C SER A 71 -0.24 -3.56 4.10
N LEU A 72 -0.89 -4.27 3.19
CA LEU A 72 -1.65 -5.48 3.52
C LEU A 72 -0.73 -6.63 3.95
N ASN A 73 0.40 -6.83 3.27
CA ASN A 73 1.39 -7.83 3.63
C ASN A 73 2.03 -7.57 5.01
N PHE A 74 2.28 -6.32 5.36
CA PHE A 74 2.76 -5.92 6.68
C PHE A 74 1.71 -6.25 7.75
N LEU A 75 0.44 -5.87 7.51
CA LEU A 75 -0.65 -6.17 8.43
C LEU A 75 -0.81 -7.68 8.65
N ARG A 76 -0.76 -8.49 7.58
CA ARG A 76 -0.84 -9.95 7.67
C ARG A 76 0.33 -10.54 8.46
N GLN A 77 1.55 -10.07 8.21
CA GLN A 77 2.74 -10.53 8.95
C GLN A 77 2.71 -10.14 10.43
N LEU A 78 2.12 -8.99 10.76
CA LEU A 78 1.93 -8.56 12.15
C LEU A 78 0.90 -9.43 12.88
N ILE A 79 -0.18 -9.83 12.20
CA ILE A 79 -1.22 -10.72 12.76
C ILE A 79 -0.71 -12.16 12.88
N ASP A 80 0.02 -12.66 11.88
CA ASP A 80 0.61 -14.00 11.86
C ASP A 80 1.78 -14.15 12.86
N GLY A 81 2.18 -13.08 13.56
CA GLY A 81 3.30 -13.09 14.51
C GLY A 81 4.68 -13.19 13.86
N LYS A 82 4.80 -12.98 12.55
CA LYS A 82 6.10 -12.89 11.85
C LYS A 82 6.82 -11.59 12.18
N ILE A 83 6.08 -10.54 12.50
CA ILE A 83 6.59 -9.29 13.06
C ILE A 83 6.22 -9.30 14.54
N ASP A 84 7.20 -9.52 15.41
CA ASP A 84 7.00 -9.53 16.85
C ASP A 84 7.03 -8.10 17.40
N SER A 85 5.85 -7.46 17.42
CA SER A 85 5.65 -6.19 18.12
C SER A 85 4.27 -6.18 18.77
N PRO A 86 4.18 -6.51 20.07
CA PRO A 86 2.92 -6.49 20.80
C PRO A 86 2.35 -5.06 20.90
N GLU A 87 3.20 -4.03 20.88
CA GLU A 87 2.75 -2.63 20.88
C GLU A 87 1.99 -2.31 19.60
N LEU A 88 2.53 -2.68 18.42
CA LEU A 88 1.85 -2.45 17.15
C LEU A 88 0.56 -3.26 17.03
N LEU A 89 0.59 -4.51 17.50
CA LEU A 89 -0.60 -5.36 17.54
C LEU A 89 -1.70 -4.78 18.43
N SER A 90 -1.33 -4.13 19.54
CA SER A 90 -2.29 -3.51 20.47
C SER A 90 -3.11 -2.37 19.86
N PHE A 91 -2.61 -1.72 18.79
CA PHE A 91 -3.34 -0.69 18.06
C PHE A 91 -4.36 -1.24 17.06
N ILE A 92 -4.30 -2.55 16.76
CA ILE A 92 -5.23 -3.20 15.84
C ILE A 92 -6.49 -3.59 16.61
N ASN A 93 -7.63 -3.06 16.17
CA ASN A 93 -8.92 -3.38 16.78
C ASN A 93 -9.62 -4.44 15.92
N PHE A 94 -9.68 -5.67 16.42
CA PHE A 94 -10.40 -6.74 15.74
C PHE A 94 -11.91 -6.62 15.97
N LYS A 95 -12.68 -6.80 14.90
CA LYS A 95 -14.14 -6.90 14.99
C LYS A 95 -14.52 -8.37 15.03
N VAL A 96 -14.92 -8.85 16.20
CA VAL A 96 -15.44 -10.21 16.38
C VAL A 96 -16.97 -10.17 16.33
N PRO A 97 -17.62 -10.72 15.28
CA PRO A 97 -19.07 -10.78 15.23
C PRO A 97 -19.58 -11.77 16.28
N SER A 98 -20.64 -11.39 16.99
CA SER A 98 -21.38 -12.32 17.85
C SER A 98 -22.32 -13.25 17.04
N THR A 99 -22.58 -12.92 15.78
CA THR A 99 -23.48 -13.63 14.87
C THR A 99 -22.89 -13.71 13.48
N ASN A 100 -23.18 -14.81 12.77
CA ASN A 100 -22.58 -15.07 11.46
C ASN A 100 -23.25 -14.21 10.37
N ILE A 101 -22.59 -13.13 9.95
CA ILE A 101 -23.09 -12.20 8.94
C ILE A 101 -22.29 -12.43 7.65
N ARG A 102 -23.00 -12.45 6.50
CA ARG A 102 -22.42 -12.72 5.16
C ARG A 102 -21.29 -11.75 4.75
N HIS A 103 -21.20 -10.59 5.39
CA HIS A 103 -20.12 -9.63 5.20
C HIS A 103 -19.56 -9.22 6.56
N THR A 104 -18.42 -9.80 6.91
CA THR A 104 -17.70 -9.45 8.13
C THR A 104 -16.48 -8.63 7.76
N PHE A 105 -16.44 -7.38 8.24
CA PHE A 105 -15.23 -6.56 8.21
C PHE A 105 -14.29 -7.04 9.33
N PRO A 106 -13.03 -7.41 9.03
CA PRO A 106 -12.10 -7.93 10.04
C PRO A 106 -11.77 -6.94 11.16
N PHE A 107 -11.75 -5.65 10.85
CA PHE A 107 -11.26 -4.62 11.76
C PHE A 107 -12.34 -3.60 12.13
N LEU A 108 -12.31 -3.17 13.39
CA LEU A 108 -13.05 -2.01 13.87
C LEU A 108 -12.20 -0.76 13.67
N ILE A 109 -12.73 0.23 12.97
CA ILE A 109 -12.02 1.50 12.76
C ILE A 109 -12.43 2.48 13.87
N PRO A 110 -11.50 2.96 14.72
CA PRO A 110 -11.80 3.99 15.70
C PRO A 110 -12.25 5.29 15.03
N LYS A 111 -13.08 6.08 15.71
CA LYS A 111 -13.43 7.42 15.24
C LYS A 111 -12.31 8.39 15.64
N PHE A 112 -11.84 9.17 14.67
CA PHE A 112 -10.80 10.18 14.88
C PHE A 112 -11.35 11.58 14.71
N ILE A 113 -10.77 12.52 15.46
CA ILE A 113 -11.21 13.92 15.51
C ILE A 113 -10.51 14.75 14.42
N THR A 114 -9.36 14.29 13.93
CA THR A 114 -8.56 15.00 12.93
C THR A 114 -8.19 14.10 11.76
N ASN A 115 -8.10 14.70 10.57
CA ASN A 115 -7.66 14.03 9.34
C ASN A 115 -6.27 13.41 9.49
N TYR A 116 -5.41 13.98 10.33
CA TYR A 116 -4.08 13.44 10.60
C TYR A 116 -4.15 12.07 11.28
N LEU A 117 -4.99 11.95 12.32
CA LEU A 117 -5.14 10.72 13.08
C LEU A 117 -5.85 9.63 12.26
N GLU A 118 -6.84 10.02 11.46
CA GLU A 118 -7.52 9.10 10.53
C GLU A 118 -6.58 8.49 9.49
N ASN A 119 -5.55 9.25 9.10
CA ASN A 119 -4.57 8.83 8.09
C ASN A 119 -3.32 8.16 8.66
N GLN A 120 -3.36 7.75 9.94
CA GLN A 120 -2.29 6.95 10.53
C GLN A 120 -2.08 5.63 9.76
N PRO A 121 -0.83 5.11 9.68
CA PRO A 121 -0.53 3.90 8.93
C PRO A 121 -1.41 2.71 9.29
N ILE A 122 -1.55 2.40 10.59
CA ILE A 122 -2.32 1.25 11.08
C ILE A 122 -3.81 1.39 10.74
N VAL A 123 -4.38 2.58 10.93
CA VAL A 123 -5.79 2.88 10.60
C VAL A 123 -6.05 2.66 9.11
N ARG A 124 -5.13 3.13 8.26
CA ARG A 124 -5.25 2.96 6.81
C ARG A 124 -5.10 1.51 6.38
N MET A 125 -4.21 0.75 7.01
CA MET A 125 -4.09 -0.69 6.76
C MET A 125 -5.39 -1.42 7.11
N MET A 126 -5.98 -1.12 8.27
CA MET A 126 -7.28 -1.70 8.67
C MET A 126 -8.41 -1.31 7.70
N LEU A 127 -8.45 -0.05 7.23
CA LEU A 127 -9.41 0.41 6.22
C LEU A 127 -9.24 -0.30 4.87
N LEU A 128 -8.00 -0.47 4.42
CA LEU A 128 -7.67 -1.20 3.19
C LEU A 128 -8.12 -2.66 3.30
N ALA A 129 -7.80 -3.32 4.41
CA ALA A 129 -8.19 -4.72 4.63
C ALA A 129 -9.71 -4.89 4.77
N ASN A 130 -10.43 -3.92 5.34
CA ASN A 130 -11.90 -3.94 5.35
C ASN A 130 -12.51 -3.74 3.95
N SER A 131 -11.80 -3.07 3.05
CA SER A 131 -12.23 -2.86 1.66
C SER A 131 -11.88 -4.05 0.76
N ASP A 132 -10.95 -4.90 1.19
CA ASP A 132 -10.48 -6.09 0.45
C ASP A 132 -11.09 -7.37 1.06
N PRO A 133 -12.17 -7.93 0.47
CA PRO A 133 -12.80 -9.14 0.97
C PRO A 133 -11.92 -10.39 0.87
N SER A 134 -10.80 -10.35 0.14
CA SER A 134 -9.86 -11.46 0.02
C SER A 134 -8.81 -11.51 1.12
N PHE A 135 -8.71 -10.48 1.96
CA PHE A 135 -7.67 -10.39 3.00
C PHE A 135 -7.71 -11.54 4.03
N LEU A 136 -8.91 -12.04 4.34
CA LEU A 136 -9.14 -13.13 5.31
C LEU A 136 -9.16 -14.54 4.70
N ASN A 137 -9.04 -14.66 3.37
CA ASN A 137 -9.03 -15.95 2.67
C ASN A 137 -7.61 -16.54 2.54
#